data_AF-A0A6G8F2H9-F1
#
_entry.id   AF-A0A6G8F2H9-F1
#
_cell.length_a   1.000
_cell.length_b   1.000
_cell.length_c   1.000
_cell.angle_alpha   90.00
_cell.angle_beta   90.00
_cell.angle_gamma   90.00
#
_symmetry.space_group_name_H-M   'P 1'
#
loop_
_entity.id
_entity.type
_entity.pdbx_description
1 polymer ?
#
loop_
_entity_poly.entity_id
_entity_poly.type
_entity_poly.pdbx_seq_one_letter_code
_entity_poly.pdbx_strand_id
1 'polypeptide(L)'
;MVKYVVTGSKVVFGTGLVLGLSDEQAKIRSLQLKKFGKNYQVLTNVEFKKGEIIDIVTKNLTKATLGQLELAEPQEKAAPPKGISIPTKPVAQTKLITEKTPPKKAETKENGKKDDKKDV
;
A
#
# COMPACT_ATOMS: atom_id res chain seq x y z
N MET A 1 19.36 -15.55 7.06
CA MET A 1 18.23 -14.61 6.82
C MET A 1 17.49 -15.14 5.63
N VAL A 2 16.19 -14.89 5.58
CA VAL A 2 15.34 -15.30 4.46
C VAL A 2 14.83 -14.04 3.79
N LYS A 3 14.91 -14.04 2.46
CA LYS A 3 14.51 -12.92 1.64
C LYS A 3 13.00 -12.97 1.45
N TYR A 4 12.33 -11.89 1.78
CA TYR A 4 10.88 -11.73 1.63
C TYR A 4 10.57 -10.52 0.76
N VAL A 5 9.51 -10.60 -0.03
CA VAL A 5 8.89 -9.47 -0.70
C VAL A 5 7.64 -9.06 0.07
N VAL A 6 7.45 -7.75 0.24
CA VAL A 6 6.23 -7.20 0.83
C VAL A 6 5.09 -7.32 -0.18
N THR A 7 4.11 -8.17 0.10
CA THR A 7 2.91 -8.34 -0.75
C THR A 7 1.71 -7.55 -0.23
N GLY A 8 1.65 -7.34 1.09
CA GLY A 8 0.65 -6.47 1.73
C GLY A 8 0.81 -5.01 1.33
N SER A 9 -0.26 -4.22 1.47
CA SER A 9 -0.25 -2.78 1.15
C SER A 9 0.83 -2.03 1.93
N LYS A 10 1.04 -2.40 3.19
CA LYS A 10 2.02 -1.82 4.11
C LYS A 10 2.37 -2.80 5.21
N VAL A 11 3.65 -3.04 5.43
CA VAL A 11 4.13 -3.85 6.55
C VAL A 11 4.97 -2.99 7.49
N VAL A 12 4.79 -3.19 8.80
CA VAL A 12 5.52 -2.46 9.84
C VAL A 12 6.36 -3.44 10.63
N PHE A 13 7.65 -3.14 10.79
CA PHE A 13 8.56 -3.89 11.64
C PHE A 13 8.82 -3.12 12.92
N GLY A 14 8.61 -3.79 14.05
CA GLY A 14 8.88 -3.24 15.36
C GLY A 14 10.37 -3.16 15.69
N THR A 15 10.65 -2.46 16.79
CA THR A 15 12.00 -2.24 17.31
C THR A 15 12.69 -3.55 17.71
N GLY A 16 14.03 -3.56 17.63
CA GLY A 16 14.85 -4.72 18.00
C GLY A 16 15.01 -5.78 16.90
N LEU A 17 14.22 -5.70 15.82
CA LEU A 17 14.36 -6.59 14.66
C LEU A 17 15.59 -6.25 13.84
N VAL A 18 16.26 -7.28 13.30
CA VAL A 18 17.39 -7.13 12.38
C VAL A 18 16.92 -7.48 10.97
N LEU A 19 17.01 -6.50 10.08
CA LEU A 19 16.60 -6.56 8.69
C LEU A 19 17.82 -6.37 7.78
N GLY A 20 17.97 -7.24 6.79
CA GLY A 20 18.85 -7.04 5.64
C GLY A 20 18.13 -6.16 4.62
N LEU A 21 18.67 -4.97 4.40
CA LEU A 21 18.14 -3.97 3.49
C LEU A 21 19.26 -3.53 2.57
N SER A 22 18.88 -3.03 1.40
CA SER A 22 19.83 -2.36 0.52
C SER A 22 20.27 -1.04 1.15
N ASP A 23 21.51 -0.60 0.92
CA ASP A 23 22.01 0.68 1.45
C ASP A 23 21.09 1.85 1.08
N GLU A 24 20.48 1.83 -0.10
CA GLU A 24 19.54 2.85 -0.55
C GLU A 24 18.25 2.88 0.30
N GLN A 25 17.65 1.71 0.55
CA GLN A 25 16.47 1.56 1.41
C GLN A 25 16.77 1.96 2.86
N ALA A 26 17.96 1.60 3.35
CA ALA A 26 18.42 1.91 4.70
C ALA A 26 18.76 3.39 4.86
N LYS A 27 19.32 4.03 3.83
CA LYS A 27 19.67 5.46 3.84
C LYS A 27 18.43 6.34 4.00
N ILE A 28 17.35 6.02 3.27
CA ILE A 28 16.05 6.72 3.36
C ILE A 28 15.48 6.64 4.79
N ARG A 29 15.79 5.56 5.51
CA ARG A 29 15.24 5.22 6.83
C ARG A 29 16.31 5.23 7.92
N SER A 30 17.42 5.91 7.68
CA SER A 30 18.61 5.87 8.55
C SER A 30 18.35 6.41 9.96
N LEU A 31 17.32 7.25 10.13
CA LEU A 31 16.86 7.72 11.44
C LEU A 31 16.18 6.62 12.27
N GLN A 32 15.56 5.64 11.60
CA GLN A 32 14.79 4.55 12.21
C GLN A 32 15.59 3.25 12.31
N LEU A 33 16.74 3.19 11.62
CA LEU A 33 17.57 2.01 11.46
C LEU A 33 18.99 2.29 11.93
N LYS A 34 19.54 1.38 12.74
CA LYS A 34 20.95 1.40 13.15
C LYS A 34 21.72 0.33 12.38
N LYS A 35 22.87 0.68 11.80
CA LYS A 35 23.74 -0.31 11.17
C LYS A 35 24.19 -1.35 12.20
N PHE A 36 23.96 -2.62 11.90
CA PHE A 36 24.29 -3.76 12.76
C PHE A 36 25.05 -4.81 11.93
N GLY A 37 26.38 -4.70 11.92
CA GLY A 37 27.24 -5.48 11.05
C GLY A 37 26.96 -5.20 9.56
N LYS A 38 26.55 -6.23 8.82
CA LYS A 38 26.14 -6.16 7.40
C LYS A 38 24.65 -5.90 7.19
N ASN A 39 23.88 -5.80 8.27
CA ASN A 39 22.43 -5.61 8.26
C ASN A 39 22.06 -4.35 9.05
N TYR A 40 20.77 -4.11 9.23
CA TYR A 40 20.25 -2.96 9.94
C TYR A 40 19.29 -3.40 11.06
N GLN A 41 19.51 -2.90 12.26
CA GLN A 41 18.62 -3.10 13.39
C GLN A 41 17.59 -1.97 13.44
N VAL A 42 16.33 -2.32 13.63
CA VAL A 42 15.22 -1.37 13.77
C VAL A 42 15.28 -0.72 15.16
N LEU A 43 15.48 0.60 15.20
CA LEU A 43 15.43 1.42 16.42
C LEU A 43 14.01 1.89 16.72
N THR A 44 13.26 2.24 15.69
CA THR A 44 11.86 2.71 15.75
C THR A 44 11.05 2.05 14.65
N ASN A 45 9.73 1.93 14.86
CA ASN A 45 8.86 1.18 13.95
C ASN A 45 9.02 1.65 12.50
N VAL A 46 9.48 0.75 11.64
CA VAL A 46 9.82 1.06 10.26
C VAL A 46 8.80 0.43 9.32
N GLU A 47 8.43 1.19 8.30
CA GLU A 47 7.34 0.84 7.40
C GLU A 47 7.84 0.60 5.98
N PHE A 48 7.38 -0.50 5.38
CA PHE A 48 7.72 -0.90 4.02
C PHE A 48 6.48 -1.01 3.17
N LYS A 49 6.63 -0.62 1.91
CA LYS A 49 5.55 -0.63 0.92
C LYS A 49 5.57 -1.95 0.15
N LYS A 50 4.44 -2.26 -0.48
CA LYS A 50 4.32 -3.39 -1.41
C LYS A 50 5.42 -3.35 -2.47
N GLY A 51 6.05 -4.50 -2.72
CA GLY A 51 7.12 -4.69 -3.71
C GLY A 51 8.53 -4.49 -3.16
N GLU A 52 8.70 -4.02 -1.92
CA GLU A 52 10.04 -3.97 -1.32
C GLU A 52 10.52 -5.37 -0.92
N ILE A 53 11.80 -5.63 -1.16
CA ILE A 53 12.47 -6.88 -0.79
C ILE A 53 13.29 -6.63 0.48
N ILE A 54 13.15 -7.53 1.45
CA ILE A 54 13.72 -7.41 2.80
C ILE A 54 14.23 -8.78 3.23
N ASP A 55 15.48 -8.83 3.67
CA ASP A 55 16.04 -10.02 4.33
C ASP A 55 15.66 -10.00 5.81
N ILE A 56 15.00 -11.03 6.30
CA ILE A 56 14.47 -11.03 7.67
C ILE A 56 14.96 -12.27 8.42
N VAL A 57 15.24 -12.09 9.72
CA VAL A 57 15.43 -13.21 10.65
C VAL A 57 14.06 -13.76 11.03
N THR A 58 13.64 -14.84 10.37
CA THR A 58 12.31 -15.48 10.53
C THR A 58 11.92 -15.80 11.96
N LYS A 59 12.90 -16.05 12.84
CA LYS A 59 12.67 -16.34 14.27
C LYS A 59 11.91 -15.26 15.03
N ASN A 60 11.94 -14.00 14.55
CA ASN A 60 11.30 -12.87 15.23
C ASN A 60 10.07 -12.32 14.48
N LEU A 61 9.59 -13.01 13.45
CA LEU A 61 8.41 -12.60 12.69
C LEU A 61 7.12 -13.09 13.34
N THR A 62 6.11 -12.22 13.40
CA THR A 62 4.76 -12.62 13.78
C THR A 62 4.04 -13.25 12.58
N LYS A 63 3.08 -14.14 12.84
CA LYS A 63 2.24 -14.74 11.77
C LYS A 63 1.49 -13.69 10.95
N ALA A 64 1.11 -12.57 11.57
CA ALA A 64 0.43 -11.46 10.90
C ALA A 64 1.35 -10.73 9.90
N THR A 65 2.62 -10.51 10.29
CA THR A 65 3.63 -9.94 9.38
C THR A 65 3.94 -10.94 8.25
N LEU A 66 4.05 -12.23 8.57
CA LEU A 66 4.31 -13.28 7.58
C LEU A 66 3.17 -13.41 6.54
N GLY A 67 1.92 -13.18 6.92
CA GLY A 67 0.80 -13.16 5.97
C GLY A 67 0.84 -12.00 4.96
N GLN A 68 1.68 -10.99 5.20
CA GLN A 68 1.89 -9.83 4.31
C GLN A 68 3.24 -9.87 3.59
N LEU A 69 4.00 -10.96 3.80
CA LEU A 69 5.32 -11.19 3.24
C LEU A 69 5.30 -12.50 2.45
N GLU A 70 5.80 -12.47 1.24
CA GLU A 70 5.97 -13.68 0.42
C GLU A 70 7.46 -13.99 0.30
N LEU A 71 7.81 -15.27 0.29
CA LEU A 71 9.21 -15.68 0.18
C LEU A 71 9.74 -15.28 -1.20
N ALA A 72 10.78 -14.44 -1.23
CA ALA A 72 11.44 -14.00 -2.45
C ALA A 72 12.49 -15.03 -2.91
N GLU A 73 12.14 -16.33 -2.84
CA GLU A 73 12.88 -17.36 -3.55
C GLU A 73 12.90 -17.01 -5.04
N PRO A 74 14.01 -17.27 -5.76
CA PRO A 74 14.01 -17.18 -7.21
C PRO A 74 13.13 -18.32 -7.74
N GLN A 75 11.81 -18.13 -7.72
CA GLN A 75 10.91 -18.91 -8.53
C GLN A 75 11.15 -18.50 -9.97
N GLU A 76 12.13 -19.14 -10.60
CA GLU A 76 12.11 -19.33 -12.03
C GLU A 76 10.76 -20.02 -12.35
N LYS A 77 9.82 -19.24 -12.91
CA LYS A 77 8.47 -19.63 -13.36
C LYS A 77 7.46 -20.08 -12.29
N ALA A 78 6.52 -19.20 -12.00
CA ALA A 78 5.10 -19.54 -12.13
C ALA A 78 4.28 -18.27 -12.44
N ALA A 79 3.40 -18.41 -13.41
CA ALA A 79 2.52 -17.39 -13.96
C ALA A 79 1.72 -16.62 -12.89
N PRO A 80 1.26 -15.37 -13.18
CA PRO A 80 0.29 -14.70 -12.35
C PRO A 80 -0.93 -15.62 -12.13
N PRO A 81 -1.51 -15.67 -10.92
CA PRO A 81 -2.77 -16.38 -10.74
C PRO A 81 -3.82 -15.72 -11.64
N LYS A 82 -4.20 -16.43 -12.71
CA LYS A 82 -5.45 -16.19 -13.43
C LYS A 82 -6.58 -16.30 -12.41
N GLY A 83 -7.49 -15.33 -12.36
CA GLY A 83 -8.69 -15.51 -11.55
C GLY A 83 -9.55 -14.30 -11.24
N ILE A 84 -9.71 -13.33 -12.13
CA ILE A 84 -10.95 -12.53 -12.12
C ILE A 84 -12.02 -13.39 -12.81
N SER A 85 -12.49 -14.44 -12.14
CA SER A 85 -13.77 -15.06 -12.46
C SER A 85 -14.86 -14.10 -12.00
N ILE A 86 -15.16 -13.15 -12.88
CA ILE A 86 -16.42 -12.43 -12.90
C ILE A 86 -17.54 -13.50 -12.87
N PRO A 87 -18.45 -13.49 -11.89
CA PRO A 87 -19.59 -14.39 -11.95
C PRO A 87 -20.49 -13.99 -13.14
N THR A 88 -20.43 -14.77 -14.22
CA THR A 88 -21.51 -14.93 -15.22
C THR A 88 -22.75 -15.43 -14.48
N LYS A 89 -23.95 -14.81 -14.51
CA LYS A 89 -24.84 -14.35 -15.61
C LYS A 89 -26.11 -13.72 -14.94
N PRO A 90 -27.15 -13.22 -15.64
CA PRO A 90 -27.19 -12.35 -16.83
C PRO A 90 -28.21 -11.19 -16.67
N VAL A 91 -27.92 -9.97 -17.13
CA VAL A 91 -29.00 -9.09 -17.63
C VAL A 91 -28.60 -8.57 -18.99
N ALA A 92 -29.55 -8.74 -19.90
CA ALA A 92 -29.44 -8.53 -21.32
C ALA A 92 -29.04 -7.09 -21.67
N GLN A 93 -28.33 -7.04 -22.79
CA GLN A 93 -27.94 -5.90 -23.60
C GLN A 93 -29.11 -4.98 -23.95
N THR A 94 -28.77 -3.84 -24.57
CA THR A 94 -29.58 -2.94 -25.44
C THR A 94 -29.72 -1.57 -24.76
N LYS A 95 -29.22 -0.43 -25.26
CA LYS A 95 -28.68 -0.04 -26.58
C LYS A 95 -28.11 1.38 -26.47
N LEU A 96 -27.07 1.64 -27.28
CA LEU A 96 -26.87 2.84 -28.13
C LEU A 96 -26.65 4.21 -27.46
N ILE A 97 -25.39 4.68 -27.41
CA ILE A 97 -24.74 5.69 -28.28
C ILE A 97 -25.26 7.14 -28.28
N THR A 98 -24.27 8.04 -28.16
CA THR A 98 -24.03 9.23 -29.01
C THR A 98 -24.76 10.54 -28.66
N GLU A 99 -23.94 11.42 -28.05
CA GLU A 99 -23.59 12.76 -28.57
C GLU A 99 -24.53 13.95 -28.30
N LYS A 100 -23.84 15.09 -28.11
CA LYS A 100 -24.27 16.50 -28.20
C LYS A 100 -24.71 17.21 -26.91
N THR A 101 -23.77 18.04 -26.47
CA THR A 101 -23.81 19.19 -25.54
C THR A 101 -24.91 20.24 -25.88
N PRO A 102 -25.02 21.35 -25.12
CA PRO A 102 -26.01 21.78 -24.08
C PRO A 102 -27.18 22.63 -24.73
N PRO A 103 -28.06 23.46 -24.09
CA PRO A 103 -27.98 24.19 -22.80
C PRO A 103 -29.30 24.46 -22.01
N LYS A 104 -29.17 25.26 -20.92
CA LYS A 104 -30.08 26.37 -20.51
C LYS A 104 -31.19 26.12 -19.46
N LYS A 105 -30.90 26.63 -18.26
CA LYS A 105 -31.65 27.64 -17.45
C LYS A 105 -33.01 27.31 -16.81
N ALA A 106 -33.03 27.33 -15.47
CA ALA A 106 -33.98 28.02 -14.56
C ALA A 106 -33.40 27.87 -13.12
N GLU A 107 -32.87 28.89 -12.40
CA GLU A 107 -33.55 30.00 -11.68
C GLU A 107 -34.74 29.47 -10.82
N THR A 108 -34.84 29.61 -9.47
CA THR A 108 -34.55 30.76 -8.57
C THR A 108 -34.77 30.40 -7.08
N LYS A 109 -33.89 30.96 -6.19
CA LYS A 109 -33.99 31.39 -4.74
C LYS A 109 -34.56 30.42 -3.68
N GLU A 110 -34.09 30.39 -2.42
CA GLU A 110 -34.09 31.47 -1.41
C GLU A 110 -33.24 31.04 -0.18
N ASN A 111 -32.17 31.78 0.18
CA ASN A 111 -31.98 32.67 1.35
C ASN A 111 -31.65 31.99 2.70
N GLY A 112 -30.57 32.46 3.33
CA GLY A 112 -30.09 31.98 4.64
C GLY A 112 -28.76 32.61 5.05
N LYS A 113 -28.74 33.94 5.17
CA LYS A 113 -27.63 34.76 5.70
C LYS A 113 -27.55 34.62 7.23
N LYS A 114 -26.37 34.39 7.80
CA LYS A 114 -26.03 34.84 9.16
C LYS A 114 -24.59 35.36 9.20
N ASP A 115 -24.53 36.69 9.29
CA ASP A 115 -23.39 37.48 9.71
C ASP A 115 -22.90 37.02 11.10
N ASP A 116 -21.61 36.81 11.26
CA ASP A 116 -20.95 36.86 12.58
C ASP A 116 -20.05 38.09 12.58
N LYS A 117 -20.52 39.12 13.30
CA LYS A 117 -19.72 40.27 13.71
C LYS A 117 -18.68 39.78 14.71
N LYS A 118 -17.41 40.07 14.44
CA LYS A 118 -16.38 40.07 15.48
C LYS A 118 -15.97 41.52 15.76
N ASP A 119 -16.56 42.07 16.81
CA ASP A 119 -16.06 43.25 17.52
C ASP A 119 -14.81 42.82 18.32
N VAL A 120 -13.63 43.37 17.98
CA VAL A 120 -12.61 43.95 18.89
C VAL A 120 -11.46 44.55 18.08
#